data_AF-A0A7X8C0S8-F1
#
_entry.id   AF-A0A7X8C0S8-F1
#
_cell.length_a   1.000
_cell.length_b   1.000
_cell.length_c   1.000
_cell.angle_alpha   90.00
_cell.angle_beta   90.00
_cell.angle_gamma   90.00
#
_symmetry.space_group_name_H-M   'P 1'
#
loop_
_entity.id
_entity.type
_entity.pdbx_description
1 polymer ?
#
loop_
_entity_poly.entity_id
_entity_poly.type
_entity_poly.pdbx_seq_one_letter_code
_entity_poly.pdbx_strand_id
1 'polypeptide(L)'
;MKKKEENYDYWLKKIEQNAVFLADVPEEFKTSDLCEVAVNKNGGALQHVPEELITVDLCKVAVKASVHALKYIPENLLTTDLCELAIKENACALQYVPYNLLTPALCELAIKEDASGHALKYIPENLLTTDLCELAIKDNACALEYVPEKLITTALCELAIKEDDYGRALKYIPEHLITPDLSRKLAVKENGRALEFIPEELISADLCELAVKENGRALEFVPEKLKTPDFYKLAITLNGSALEFVPEELKTMELCEAAVNDCSCALEFVPEELKTAELCKIAVKGYGRALEFVPEKLKTLKLCKIAVKYNRFASIYVPFELRAEVIKSVRNEY
;
A
#
# COMPACT_ATOMS: atom_id res chain seq x y z
N MET A 1 41.15 -36.63 -15.71
CA MET A 1 40.52 -35.82 -14.65
C MET A 1 40.23 -36.75 -13.49
N LYS A 2 40.91 -36.60 -12.34
CA LYS A 2 40.63 -37.42 -11.15
C LYS A 2 39.22 -37.09 -10.67
N LYS A 3 38.34 -38.09 -10.52
CA LYS A 3 37.11 -37.91 -9.75
C LYS A 3 37.52 -37.37 -8.38
N LYS A 4 36.97 -36.21 -7.98
CA LYS A 4 37.13 -35.75 -6.60
C LYS A 4 36.58 -36.86 -5.71
N GLU A 5 37.35 -37.23 -4.70
CA GLU A 5 36.93 -38.19 -3.71
C GLU A 5 35.82 -37.52 -2.88
N GLU A 6 34.60 -38.05 -3.00
CA GLU A 6 33.42 -37.52 -2.32
C GLU A 6 33.42 -38.04 -0.88
N ASN A 7 34.07 -37.29 0.01
CA ASN A 7 34.12 -37.58 1.45
C ASN A 7 33.23 -36.61 2.25
N TYR A 8 33.17 -36.79 3.57
CA TYR A 8 32.36 -35.93 4.45
C TYR A 8 32.66 -34.44 4.28
N ASP A 9 33.93 -34.04 4.29
CA ASP A 9 34.35 -32.64 4.16
C ASP A 9 33.95 -32.03 2.80
N TYR A 10 33.97 -32.84 1.75
CA TYR A 10 33.49 -32.44 0.43
C TYR A 10 31.99 -32.11 0.46
N TRP A 11 31.18 -32.96 1.08
CA TRP A 11 29.73 -32.74 1.22
C TRP A 11 29.41 -31.57 2.16
N LEU A 12 30.10 -31.46 3.29
CA LEU A 12 29.97 -30.32 4.21
C LEU A 12 30.21 -28.99 3.49
N LYS A 13 31.31 -28.87 2.75
CA LYS A 13 31.64 -27.66 1.98
C LYS A 13 30.59 -27.36 0.89
N LYS A 14 30.00 -28.39 0.28
CA LYS A 14 28.91 -28.20 -0.69
C LYS A 14 27.62 -27.70 -0.03
N ILE A 15 27.23 -28.28 1.09
CA ILE A 15 26.06 -27.85 1.88
C ILE A 15 26.23 -26.42 2.38
N GLU A 16 27.43 -26.05 2.83
CA GLU A 16 27.74 -24.69 3.25
C GLU A 16 27.51 -23.66 2.13
N GLN A 17 27.73 -24.05 0.87
CA GLN A 17 27.45 -23.20 -0.29
C GLN A 17 25.96 -23.19 -0.63
N ASN A 18 25.30 -24.35 -0.60
CA ASN A 18 23.87 -24.47 -0.87
C ASN A 18 23.29 -25.73 -0.22
N ALA A 19 22.35 -25.55 0.70
CA ALA A 19 21.68 -26.63 1.42
C ALA A 19 20.84 -27.56 0.53
N VAL A 20 20.45 -27.14 -0.68
CA VAL A 20 19.71 -27.98 -1.63
C VAL A 20 20.50 -29.23 -2.03
N PHE A 21 21.83 -29.19 -1.97
CA PHE A 21 22.67 -30.34 -2.28
C PHE A 21 22.53 -31.50 -1.28
N LEU A 22 21.79 -31.36 -0.18
CA LEU A 22 21.51 -32.47 0.75
C LEU A 22 20.79 -33.62 0.04
N ALA A 23 20.02 -33.34 -1.01
CA ALA A 23 19.38 -34.35 -1.85
C ALA A 23 20.40 -35.28 -2.54
N ASP A 24 21.58 -34.77 -2.86
CA ASP A 24 22.63 -35.50 -3.59
C ASP A 24 23.60 -36.24 -2.64
N VAL A 25 23.52 -35.99 -1.34
CA VAL A 25 24.42 -36.59 -0.34
C VAL A 25 24.07 -38.07 -0.17
N PRO A 26 25.02 -39.00 -0.31
CA PRO A 26 24.80 -40.41 -0.01
C PRO A 26 24.41 -40.62 1.46
N GLU A 27 23.51 -41.57 1.73
CA GLU A 27 22.97 -41.83 3.08
C GLU A 27 24.07 -42.05 4.15
N GLU A 28 25.17 -42.71 3.79
CA GLU A 28 26.32 -42.94 4.68
C GLU A 28 26.99 -41.65 5.21
N PHE A 29 26.82 -40.52 4.51
CA PHE A 29 27.37 -39.23 4.90
C PHE A 29 26.33 -38.28 5.52
N LYS A 30 25.04 -38.65 5.54
CA LYS A 30 23.99 -37.87 6.19
C LYS A 30 24.02 -38.06 7.71
N THR A 31 25.01 -37.44 8.35
CA THR A 31 25.10 -37.40 9.81
C THR A 31 24.13 -36.37 10.40
N SER A 32 23.86 -36.46 11.71
CA SER A 32 23.07 -35.45 12.44
C SER A 32 23.61 -34.04 12.22
N ASP A 33 24.93 -33.85 12.39
CA ASP A 33 25.58 -32.54 12.25
C ASP A 33 25.45 -31.97 10.83
N LEU A 34 25.67 -32.80 9.80
CA LEU A 34 25.56 -32.34 8.41
C LEU A 34 24.13 -31.96 8.05
N CYS A 35 23.15 -32.74 8.52
CA CYS A 35 21.74 -32.47 8.34
C CYS A 35 21.33 -31.17 9.06
N GLU A 36 21.80 -30.95 10.29
CA GLU A 36 21.54 -29.72 11.04
C GLU A 36 22.10 -28.49 10.33
N VAL A 37 23.34 -28.55 9.80
CA VAL A 37 23.94 -27.45 9.03
C VAL A 37 23.10 -27.14 7.77
N ALA A 38 22.63 -28.17 7.07
CA ALA A 38 21.79 -28.00 5.88
C ALA A 38 20.44 -27.36 6.23
N VAL A 39 19.75 -27.90 7.24
CA VAL A 39 18.42 -27.45 7.68
C VAL A 39 18.47 -26.02 8.22
N ASN A 40 19.51 -25.67 8.99
CA ASN A 40 19.68 -24.32 9.50
C ASN A 40 19.90 -23.28 8.39
N LYS A 41 20.52 -23.67 7.26
CA LYS A 41 20.68 -22.81 6.08
C LYS A 41 19.40 -22.69 5.25
N ASN A 42 18.63 -23.78 5.16
CA ASN A 42 17.35 -23.79 4.47
C ASN A 42 16.45 -24.84 5.12
N GLY A 43 15.40 -24.40 5.82
CA GLY A 43 14.47 -25.29 6.50
C GLY A 43 13.83 -26.34 5.57
N GLY A 44 13.70 -26.05 4.27
CA GLY A 44 13.21 -26.99 3.27
C GLY A 44 14.15 -28.17 2.97
N ALA A 45 15.40 -28.14 3.42
CA ALA A 45 16.32 -29.27 3.34
C ALA A 45 15.86 -30.46 4.20
N LEU A 46 14.97 -30.23 5.18
CA LEU A 46 14.42 -31.27 6.04
C LEU A 46 13.81 -32.45 5.25
N GLN A 47 13.25 -32.20 4.06
CA GLN A 47 12.69 -33.24 3.19
C GLN A 47 13.69 -34.32 2.73
N HIS A 48 14.99 -34.04 2.82
CA HIS A 48 16.07 -34.95 2.41
C HIS A 48 16.82 -35.55 3.62
N VAL A 49 16.42 -35.21 4.84
CA VAL A 49 16.98 -35.77 6.07
C VAL A 49 16.42 -37.18 6.28
N PRO A 50 17.25 -38.18 6.65
CA PRO A 50 16.77 -39.52 6.98
C PRO A 50 15.79 -39.46 8.15
N GLU A 51 14.68 -40.20 8.07
CA GLU A 51 13.59 -40.15 9.05
C GLU A 51 14.07 -40.40 10.49
N GLU A 52 15.04 -41.31 10.65
CA GLU A 52 15.67 -41.66 11.92
C GLU A 52 16.39 -40.49 12.62
N LEU A 53 16.80 -39.47 11.84
CA LEU A 53 17.51 -38.29 12.34
C LEU A 53 16.59 -37.08 12.56
N ILE A 54 15.31 -37.19 12.19
CA ILE A 54 14.35 -36.10 12.38
C ILE A 54 13.93 -36.07 13.85
N THR A 55 14.41 -35.05 14.56
CA THR A 55 14.08 -34.81 15.97
C THR A 55 13.25 -33.55 16.12
N VAL A 56 12.56 -33.40 17.26
CA VAL A 56 11.78 -32.19 17.59
C VAL A 56 12.64 -30.93 17.53
N ASP A 57 13.90 -31.00 17.98
CA ASP A 57 14.78 -29.83 17.97
C ASP A 57 15.26 -29.49 16.56
N LEU A 58 15.55 -30.50 15.72
CA LEU A 58 15.84 -30.27 14.30
C LEU A 58 14.62 -29.66 13.57
N CYS A 59 13.40 -30.10 13.89
CA CYS A 59 12.17 -29.50 13.37
C CYS A 59 12.03 -28.03 13.76
N LYS A 60 12.36 -27.65 15.00
CA LYS A 60 12.36 -26.23 15.43
C LYS A 60 13.40 -25.41 14.66
N VAL A 61 14.61 -25.96 14.46
CA VAL A 61 15.65 -25.30 13.64
C VAL A 61 15.15 -25.11 12.21
N ALA A 62 14.50 -26.13 11.63
CA ALA A 62 13.94 -26.06 10.29
C ALA A 62 12.89 -24.96 10.15
N VAL A 63 11.94 -24.88 11.09
CA VAL A 63 10.86 -23.88 11.09
C VAL A 63 11.39 -22.46 11.22
N LYS A 64 12.37 -22.24 12.10
CA LYS A 64 13.03 -20.93 12.25
C LYS A 64 13.80 -20.51 11.01
N ALA A 65 14.41 -21.46 10.31
CA ALA A 65 15.11 -21.17 9.05
C ALA A 65 14.12 -20.89 7.90
N SER A 66 12.99 -21.61 7.85
CA SER A 66 11.92 -21.39 6.88
C SER A 66 10.62 -22.05 7.35
N VAL A 67 9.55 -21.27 7.45
CA VAL A 67 8.22 -21.78 7.82
C VAL A 67 7.65 -22.81 6.85
N HIS A 68 8.17 -22.86 5.61
CA HIS A 68 7.83 -23.90 4.63
C HIS A 68 8.26 -25.30 5.07
N ALA A 69 9.20 -25.40 6.03
CA ALA A 69 9.65 -26.67 6.59
C ALA A 69 8.52 -27.48 7.24
N LEU A 70 7.43 -26.84 7.70
CA LEU A 70 6.26 -27.52 8.25
C LEU A 70 5.71 -28.63 7.35
N LYS A 71 5.81 -28.48 6.02
CA LYS A 71 5.35 -29.50 5.06
C LYS A 71 6.12 -30.82 5.13
N TYR A 72 7.35 -30.79 5.63
CA TYR A 72 8.27 -31.92 5.62
C TYR A 72 8.44 -32.55 7.00
N ILE A 73 7.75 -32.01 8.02
CA ILE A 73 7.82 -32.54 9.38
C ILE A 73 6.89 -33.77 9.49
N PRO A 74 7.39 -34.91 9.97
CA PRO A 74 6.59 -36.10 10.20
C PRO A 74 5.38 -35.82 11.12
N GLU A 75 4.22 -36.42 10.82
CA GLU A 75 2.96 -36.16 11.52
C GLU A 75 3.06 -36.41 13.04
N ASN A 76 3.84 -37.41 13.46
CA ASN A 76 4.06 -37.75 14.86
C ASN A 76 4.90 -36.70 15.63
N LEU A 77 5.63 -35.83 14.94
CA LEU A 77 6.46 -34.78 15.51
C LEU A 77 5.85 -33.38 15.35
N LEU A 78 4.80 -33.28 14.54
CA LEU A 78 4.11 -32.03 14.31
C LEU A 78 3.16 -31.72 15.48
N THR A 79 3.53 -30.73 16.26
CA THR A 79 2.82 -30.31 17.48
C THR A 79 2.27 -28.91 17.35
N THR A 80 1.26 -28.58 18.17
CA THR A 80 0.70 -27.21 18.23
C THR A 80 1.78 -26.19 18.55
N ASP A 81 2.69 -26.47 19.49
CA ASP A 81 3.81 -25.59 19.85
C ASP A 81 4.70 -25.25 18.65
N LEU A 82 4.92 -26.23 17.75
CA LEU A 82 5.73 -26.04 16.56
C LEU A 82 4.99 -25.21 15.50
N CYS A 83 3.67 -25.40 15.37
CA CYS A 83 2.82 -24.56 14.53
C CYS A 83 2.77 -23.11 15.04
N GLU A 84 2.64 -22.91 16.36
CA GLU A 84 2.69 -21.59 16.99
C GLU A 84 4.03 -20.89 16.75
N LEU A 85 5.14 -21.63 16.89
CA LEU A 85 6.48 -21.11 16.57
C LEU A 85 6.53 -20.65 15.11
N ALA A 86 6.04 -21.45 14.17
CA ALA A 86 6.04 -21.10 12.76
C ALA A 86 5.22 -19.84 12.47
N ILE A 87 4.05 -19.68 13.11
CA ILE A 87 3.19 -18.51 12.94
C ILE A 87 3.84 -17.24 13.49
N LYS A 88 4.53 -17.31 14.63
CA LYS A 88 5.28 -16.18 15.18
C LYS A 88 6.43 -15.72 14.28
N GLU A 89 7.04 -16.63 13.53
CA GLU A 89 8.06 -16.27 12.54
C GLU A 89 7.43 -15.68 11.26
N ASN A 90 6.29 -16.24 10.83
CA ASN A 90 5.51 -15.73 9.70
C ASN A 90 4.06 -16.22 9.80
N ALA A 91 3.12 -15.30 9.95
CA ALA A 91 1.70 -15.64 10.08
C ALA A 91 1.12 -16.48 8.93
N CYS A 92 1.65 -16.33 7.71
CA CYS A 92 1.25 -17.14 6.55
C CYS A 92 1.72 -18.61 6.64
N ALA A 93 2.48 -18.99 7.68
CA ALA A 93 2.81 -20.38 7.98
C ALA A 93 1.56 -21.23 8.21
N LEU A 94 0.43 -20.60 8.56
CA LEU A 94 -0.87 -21.26 8.72
C LEU A 94 -1.26 -22.10 7.49
N GLN A 95 -0.84 -21.69 6.28
CA GLN A 95 -1.07 -22.43 5.03
C GLN A 95 -0.46 -23.85 5.01
N TYR A 96 0.51 -24.11 5.89
CA TYR A 96 1.22 -25.39 6.01
C TYR A 96 0.79 -26.20 7.24
N VAL A 97 -0.10 -25.65 8.07
CA VAL A 97 -0.62 -26.34 9.25
C VAL A 97 -1.70 -27.34 8.83
N PRO A 98 -1.56 -28.63 9.18
CA PRO A 98 -2.59 -29.63 8.88
C PRO A 98 -3.92 -29.32 9.57
N TYR A 99 -5.00 -29.70 8.89
CA TYR A 99 -6.35 -29.38 9.33
C TYR A 99 -6.70 -29.89 10.73
N ASN A 100 -6.17 -31.05 11.14
CA ASN A 100 -6.37 -31.61 12.48
C ASN A 100 -5.71 -30.81 13.61
N LEU A 101 -4.75 -29.92 13.29
CA LEU A 101 -4.06 -29.05 14.24
C LEU A 101 -4.53 -27.60 14.17
N LEU A 102 -5.38 -27.24 13.20
CA LEU A 102 -5.99 -25.92 13.11
C LEU A 102 -7.01 -25.74 14.23
N THR A 103 -6.65 -24.93 15.23
CA THR A 103 -7.54 -24.54 16.32
C THR A 103 -7.94 -23.07 16.19
N PRO A 104 -9.08 -22.64 16.78
CA PRO A 104 -9.46 -21.23 16.81
C PRO A 104 -8.37 -20.33 17.42
N ALA A 105 -7.69 -20.79 18.47
CA ALA A 105 -6.59 -20.04 19.10
C ALA A 105 -5.40 -19.85 18.17
N LEU A 106 -5.08 -20.85 17.36
CA LEU A 106 -4.01 -20.77 16.37
C LEU A 106 -4.36 -19.83 15.21
N CYS A 107 -5.62 -19.84 14.78
CA CYS A 107 -6.13 -18.91 13.77
C CYS A 107 -6.09 -17.46 14.29
N GLU A 108 -6.52 -17.23 15.53
CA GLU A 108 -6.46 -15.92 16.18
C GLU A 108 -5.00 -15.43 16.34
N LEU A 109 -4.08 -16.30 16.74
CA LEU A 109 -2.65 -15.98 16.80
C LEU A 109 -2.13 -15.56 15.43
N ALA A 110 -2.46 -16.30 14.37
CA ALA A 110 -2.02 -15.97 13.02
C ALA A 110 -2.54 -14.60 12.55
N ILE A 111 -3.78 -14.23 12.89
CA ILE A 111 -4.31 -12.91 12.57
C ILE A 111 -3.55 -11.81 13.32
N LYS A 112 -3.30 -11.99 14.61
CA LYS A 112 -2.60 -10.98 15.44
C LYS A 112 -1.14 -10.75 15.01
N GLU A 113 -0.47 -11.80 14.57
CA GLU A 113 0.91 -11.71 14.08
C GLU A 113 0.98 -11.19 12.63
N ASP A 114 -0.16 -11.00 11.95
CA ASP A 114 -0.21 -10.59 10.55
C ASP A 114 -0.63 -9.14 10.34
N ALA A 115 0.35 -8.23 10.37
CA ALA A 115 0.12 -6.84 9.99
C ALA A 115 -0.35 -6.65 8.53
N SER A 116 -0.17 -7.66 7.66
CA SER A 116 -0.51 -7.58 6.24
C SER A 116 -1.93 -8.06 5.90
N GLY A 117 -2.63 -8.72 6.83
CA GLY A 117 -4.00 -9.20 6.67
C GLY A 117 -4.20 -10.43 5.76
N HIS A 118 -3.12 -11.05 5.27
CA HIS A 118 -3.14 -12.24 4.42
C HIS A 118 -3.49 -13.55 5.16
N ALA A 119 -3.35 -13.62 6.48
CA ALA A 119 -3.54 -14.83 7.27
C ALA A 119 -4.96 -15.39 7.14
N LEU A 120 -5.97 -14.51 7.00
CA LEU A 120 -7.37 -14.88 6.75
C LEU A 120 -7.53 -15.83 5.55
N LYS A 121 -6.74 -15.63 4.49
CA LYS A 121 -6.76 -16.44 3.26
C LYS A 121 -6.55 -17.94 3.54
N TYR A 122 -5.81 -18.25 4.60
CA TYR A 122 -5.40 -19.61 4.93
C TYR A 122 -6.26 -20.26 6.00
N ILE A 123 -7.24 -19.55 6.56
CA ILE A 123 -8.19 -20.11 7.52
C ILE A 123 -9.32 -20.79 6.73
N PRO A 124 -9.61 -22.08 6.97
CA PRO A 124 -10.74 -22.77 6.37
C PRO A 124 -12.08 -22.08 6.68
N GLU A 125 -12.99 -22.04 5.71
CA GLU A 125 -14.27 -21.33 5.86
C GLU A 125 -15.12 -21.80 7.05
N ASN A 126 -14.99 -23.06 7.46
CA ASN A 126 -15.72 -23.62 8.60
C ASN A 126 -15.14 -23.19 9.96
N LEU A 127 -13.94 -22.61 9.98
CA LEU A 127 -13.29 -22.04 11.17
C LEU A 127 -13.33 -20.51 11.17
N LEU A 128 -13.69 -19.87 10.05
CA LEU A 128 -13.89 -18.43 9.99
C LEU A 128 -15.14 -18.03 10.79
N THR A 129 -14.94 -17.17 11.77
CA THR A 129 -16.00 -16.52 12.55
C THR A 129 -16.01 -15.04 12.26
N THR A 130 -17.15 -14.38 12.51
CA THR A 130 -17.25 -12.93 12.42
C THR A 130 -16.20 -12.24 13.29
N ASP A 131 -15.96 -12.73 14.51
CA ASP A 131 -14.96 -12.18 15.43
C ASP A 131 -13.53 -12.21 14.85
N LEU A 132 -13.15 -13.29 14.16
CA LEU A 132 -11.84 -13.39 13.49
C LEU A 132 -11.75 -12.40 12.32
N CYS A 133 -12.82 -12.28 11.52
CA CYS A 133 -12.86 -11.30 10.44
C CYS A 133 -12.78 -9.86 10.97
N GLU A 134 -13.49 -9.54 12.04
CA GLU A 134 -13.42 -8.22 12.69
C GLU A 134 -12.02 -7.91 13.23
N LEU A 135 -11.38 -8.90 13.86
CA LEU A 135 -10.03 -8.75 14.38
C LEU A 135 -9.04 -8.42 13.25
N ALA A 136 -9.09 -9.17 12.15
CA ALA A 136 -8.23 -8.93 11.00
C ALA A 136 -8.48 -7.56 10.34
N ILE A 137 -9.74 -7.13 10.22
CA ILE A 137 -10.10 -5.84 9.61
C ILE A 137 -9.67 -4.67 10.50
N LYS A 138 -9.69 -4.81 11.83
CA LYS A 138 -9.20 -3.79 12.77
C LYS A 138 -7.72 -3.49 12.58
N ASP A 139 -6.91 -4.52 12.36
CA ASP A 139 -5.47 -4.35 12.14
C ASP A 139 -5.17 -3.92 10.69
N ASN A 140 -5.94 -4.43 9.72
CA ASN A 140 -5.81 -4.06 8.32
C ASN A 140 -7.14 -4.19 7.58
N ALA A 141 -7.78 -3.06 7.26
CA ALA A 141 -9.07 -3.05 6.60
C ALA A 141 -9.10 -3.75 5.22
N CYS A 142 -7.97 -3.84 4.51
CA CYS A 142 -7.88 -4.60 3.26
C CYS A 142 -8.02 -6.12 3.45
N ALA A 143 -7.94 -6.62 4.68
CA ALA A 143 -8.20 -8.03 5.00
C ALA A 143 -9.62 -8.47 4.60
N LEU A 144 -10.55 -7.51 4.38
CA LEU A 144 -11.87 -7.77 3.80
C LEU A 144 -11.80 -8.54 2.47
N GLU A 145 -10.73 -8.39 1.68
CA GLU A 145 -10.47 -9.17 0.45
C GLU A 145 -10.54 -10.68 0.65
N TYR A 146 -10.13 -11.16 1.84
CA TYR A 146 -10.03 -12.57 2.15
C TYR A 146 -11.23 -13.12 2.92
N VAL A 147 -12.22 -12.26 3.22
CA VAL A 147 -13.46 -12.69 3.88
C VAL A 147 -14.38 -13.29 2.82
N PRO A 148 -14.86 -14.54 2.98
CA PRO A 148 -15.84 -15.12 2.08
C PRO A 148 -17.08 -14.24 1.99
N GLU A 149 -17.58 -13.99 0.78
CA GLU A 149 -18.70 -13.06 0.52
C GLU A 149 -19.92 -13.34 1.43
N LYS A 150 -20.23 -14.61 1.68
CA LYS A 150 -21.32 -15.06 2.57
C LYS A 150 -21.19 -14.59 4.03
N LEU A 151 -19.99 -14.24 4.47
CA LEU A 151 -19.69 -13.73 5.81
C LEU A 151 -19.53 -12.20 5.83
N ILE A 152 -19.46 -11.55 4.67
CA ILE A 152 -19.39 -10.10 4.60
C ILE A 152 -20.77 -9.55 4.98
N THR A 153 -20.79 -8.71 6.00
CA THR A 153 -21.99 -8.03 6.48
C THR A 153 -21.80 -6.53 6.39
N THR A 154 -22.91 -5.77 6.42
CA THR A 154 -22.84 -4.31 6.49
C THR A 154 -22.00 -3.82 7.67
N ALA A 155 -22.04 -4.53 8.81
CA ALA A 155 -21.21 -4.18 9.98
C ALA A 155 -19.70 -4.34 9.71
N LEU A 156 -19.29 -5.40 8.99
CA LEU A 156 -17.90 -5.57 8.57
C LEU A 156 -17.48 -4.52 7.54
N CYS A 157 -18.36 -4.17 6.60
CA CYS A 157 -18.10 -3.10 5.65
C CYS A 157 -17.91 -1.77 6.37
N GLU A 158 -18.76 -1.44 7.34
CA GLU A 158 -18.62 -0.22 8.15
C GLU A 158 -17.34 -0.20 8.98
N LEU A 159 -16.94 -1.34 9.55
CA LEU A 159 -15.67 -1.46 10.24
C LEU A 159 -14.49 -1.23 9.29
N ALA A 160 -14.49 -1.86 8.12
CA ALA A 160 -13.44 -1.66 7.11
C ALA A 160 -13.38 -0.20 6.65
N ILE A 161 -14.54 0.42 6.43
CA ILE A 161 -14.64 1.85 6.11
C ILE A 161 -14.07 2.67 7.26
N LYS A 162 -14.33 2.34 8.53
CA LYS A 162 -13.83 3.11 9.67
C LYS A 162 -12.30 3.05 9.75
N GLU A 163 -11.72 1.86 9.65
CA GLU A 163 -10.30 1.61 9.91
C GLU A 163 -9.40 1.92 8.68
N ASP A 164 -9.95 2.18 7.50
CA ASP A 164 -9.17 2.43 6.28
C ASP A 164 -9.05 3.90 5.88
N ASP A 165 -8.06 4.61 6.38
CA ASP A 165 -7.85 6.03 6.11
C ASP A 165 -7.73 6.36 4.61
N TYR A 166 -7.22 5.43 3.81
CA TYR A 166 -6.97 5.62 2.39
C TYR A 166 -8.07 5.06 1.48
N GLY A 167 -9.11 4.46 2.05
CA GLY A 167 -10.22 3.79 1.35
C GLY A 167 -9.79 2.80 0.25
N ARG A 168 -8.71 2.06 0.49
CA ARG A 168 -8.23 0.92 -0.33
C ARG A 168 -9.14 -0.31 -0.23
N ALA A 169 -9.82 -0.49 0.90
CA ALA A 169 -10.71 -1.61 1.21
C ALA A 169 -12.08 -1.47 0.53
N LEU A 170 -12.43 -0.27 0.06
CA LEU A 170 -13.73 0.01 -0.56
C LEU A 170 -14.01 -0.87 -1.78
N LYS A 171 -12.98 -1.19 -2.56
CA LYS A 171 -13.06 -2.08 -3.73
C LYS A 171 -13.42 -3.54 -3.40
N TYR A 172 -13.31 -3.95 -2.13
CA TYR A 172 -13.64 -5.30 -1.67
C TYR A 172 -15.05 -5.40 -1.06
N ILE A 173 -15.78 -4.28 -0.98
CA ILE A 173 -17.16 -4.29 -0.51
C ILE A 173 -18.05 -4.86 -1.63
N PRO A 174 -18.82 -5.93 -1.38
CA PRO A 174 -19.77 -6.46 -2.35
C PRO A 174 -20.79 -5.40 -2.76
N GLU A 175 -21.03 -5.26 -4.06
CA GLU A 175 -21.91 -4.24 -4.63
C GLU A 175 -23.31 -4.25 -4.02
N HIS A 176 -23.86 -5.44 -3.79
CA HIS A 176 -25.20 -5.63 -3.21
C HIS A 176 -25.32 -5.18 -1.74
N LEU A 177 -24.20 -4.95 -1.04
CA LEU A 177 -24.15 -4.40 0.31
C LEU A 177 -23.95 -2.88 0.34
N ILE A 178 -23.69 -2.26 -0.82
CA ILE A 178 -23.60 -0.82 -0.94
C ILE A 178 -25.01 -0.26 -0.95
N THR A 179 -25.43 0.26 0.20
CA THR A 179 -26.75 0.87 0.42
C THR A 179 -26.63 2.40 0.43
N PRO A 180 -27.73 3.16 0.28
CA PRO A 180 -27.69 4.62 0.41
C PRO A 180 -27.03 5.11 1.70
N ASP A 181 -27.27 4.42 2.82
CA ASP A 181 -26.67 4.77 4.11
C ASP A 181 -25.16 4.49 4.14
N LEU A 182 -24.73 3.36 3.56
CA LEU A 182 -23.31 3.05 3.43
C LEU A 182 -22.62 4.03 2.48
N SER A 183 -23.24 4.36 1.34
CA SER A 183 -22.77 5.37 0.39
C SER A 183 -22.53 6.71 1.06
N ARG A 184 -23.44 7.16 1.94
CA ARG A 184 -23.24 8.39 2.72
C ARG A 184 -22.03 8.30 3.65
N LYS A 185 -21.84 7.16 4.33
CA LYS A 185 -20.65 6.93 5.19
C LYS A 185 -19.35 6.92 4.38
N LEU A 186 -19.39 6.34 3.18
CA LEU A 186 -18.28 6.33 2.23
C LEU A 186 -17.90 7.74 1.78
N ALA A 187 -18.88 8.55 1.40
CA ALA A 187 -18.68 9.90 0.89
C ALA A 187 -18.08 10.88 1.91
N VAL A 188 -18.32 10.67 3.21
CA VAL A 188 -17.75 11.50 4.29
C VAL A 188 -16.41 10.98 4.81
N LYS A 189 -15.87 9.90 4.24
CA LYS A 189 -14.49 9.47 4.54
C LYS A 189 -13.55 10.43 3.81
N GLU A 190 -12.43 10.79 4.43
CA GLU A 190 -11.38 11.67 3.86
C GLU A 190 -10.79 11.20 2.50
N ASN A 191 -11.23 10.06 1.99
CA ASN A 191 -10.90 9.55 0.67
C ASN A 191 -11.86 10.11 -0.39
N GLY A 192 -11.49 11.23 -1.03
CA GLY A 192 -12.26 11.83 -2.14
C GLY A 192 -12.52 10.88 -3.32
N ARG A 193 -11.93 9.68 -3.34
CA ARG A 193 -12.17 8.62 -4.33
C ARG A 193 -13.36 7.71 -3.98
N ALA A 194 -14.01 7.89 -2.84
CA ALA A 194 -15.07 6.97 -2.41
C ALA A 194 -16.22 6.83 -3.41
N LEU A 195 -16.54 7.90 -4.16
CA LEU A 195 -17.56 7.89 -5.21
C LEU A 195 -17.25 6.87 -6.33
N GLU A 196 -15.98 6.54 -6.58
CA GLU A 196 -15.54 5.55 -7.59
C GLU A 196 -16.13 4.16 -7.32
N PHE A 197 -16.38 3.83 -6.05
CA PHE A 197 -16.83 2.51 -5.61
C PHE A 197 -18.34 2.41 -5.39
N ILE A 198 -19.07 3.51 -5.58
CA ILE A 198 -20.52 3.55 -5.35
C ILE A 198 -21.23 3.25 -6.67
N PRO A 199 -22.20 2.31 -6.71
CA PRO A 199 -23.02 2.04 -7.89
C PRO A 199 -23.67 3.32 -8.43
N GLU A 200 -23.68 3.50 -9.74
CA GLU A 200 -24.12 4.74 -10.38
C GLU A 200 -25.57 5.13 -9.99
N GLU A 201 -26.42 4.12 -9.75
CA GLU A 201 -27.81 4.28 -9.33
C GLU A 201 -27.97 4.93 -7.95
N LEU A 202 -26.94 4.82 -7.10
CA LEU A 202 -26.91 5.41 -5.76
C LEU A 202 -26.24 6.79 -5.73
N ILE A 203 -25.56 7.17 -6.83
CA ILE A 203 -24.92 8.47 -6.93
C ILE A 203 -25.97 9.56 -7.16
N SER A 204 -26.16 10.40 -6.15
CA SER A 204 -27.05 11.56 -6.18
C SER A 204 -26.26 12.86 -6.06
N ALA A 205 -26.90 13.99 -6.41
CA ALA A 205 -26.31 15.32 -6.24
C ALA A 205 -25.91 15.58 -4.78
N ASP A 206 -26.78 15.25 -3.82
CA ASP A 206 -26.53 15.41 -2.39
C ASP A 206 -25.29 14.60 -1.94
N LEU A 207 -25.14 13.38 -2.45
CA LEU A 207 -24.00 12.52 -2.14
C LEU A 207 -22.69 13.08 -2.73
N CYS A 208 -22.75 13.57 -3.97
CA CYS A 208 -21.61 14.22 -4.61
C CYS A 208 -21.20 15.48 -3.86
N GLU A 209 -22.17 16.28 -3.40
CA GLU A 209 -21.90 17.49 -2.63
C GLU A 209 -21.21 17.17 -1.30
N LEU A 210 -21.63 16.11 -0.61
CA LEU A 210 -20.98 15.63 0.61
C LEU A 210 -19.53 15.20 0.36
N ALA A 211 -19.30 14.41 -0.69
CA ALA A 211 -17.95 13.95 -1.05
C ALA A 211 -17.02 15.12 -1.41
N VAL A 212 -17.51 16.09 -2.18
CA VAL A 212 -16.74 17.29 -2.56
C VAL A 212 -16.47 18.18 -1.34
N LYS A 213 -17.45 18.30 -0.42
CA LYS A 213 -17.28 19.02 0.86
C LYS A 213 -16.17 18.45 1.72
N GLU A 214 -16.06 17.13 1.74
CA GLU A 214 -15.00 16.44 2.47
C GLU A 214 -13.64 16.56 1.77
N ASN A 215 -13.62 16.37 0.45
CA ASN A 215 -12.40 16.49 -0.34
C ASN A 215 -12.72 17.06 -1.73
N GLY A 216 -12.28 18.29 -2.01
CA GLY A 216 -12.56 18.96 -3.29
C GLY A 216 -12.08 18.19 -4.53
N ARG A 217 -11.11 17.27 -4.40
CA ARG A 217 -10.68 16.39 -5.50
C ARG A 217 -11.69 15.30 -5.86
N ALA A 218 -12.69 15.05 -5.01
CA ALA A 218 -13.80 14.14 -5.31
C ALA A 218 -14.58 14.54 -6.56
N LEU A 219 -14.44 15.81 -7.00
CA LEU A 219 -14.95 16.31 -8.27
C LEU A 219 -14.59 15.42 -9.46
N GLU A 220 -13.41 14.78 -9.45
CA GLU A 220 -12.97 13.83 -10.48
C GLU A 220 -14.01 12.71 -10.72
N PHE A 221 -14.58 12.18 -9.63
CA PHE A 221 -15.46 11.02 -9.62
C PHE A 221 -16.96 11.36 -9.67
N VAL A 222 -17.30 12.65 -9.68
CA VAL A 222 -18.70 13.08 -9.85
C VAL A 222 -19.14 12.74 -11.28
N PRO A 223 -20.31 12.10 -11.49
CA PRO A 223 -20.83 11.86 -12.84
C PRO A 223 -21.04 13.17 -13.61
N GLU A 224 -20.66 13.21 -14.88
CA GLU A 224 -20.77 14.41 -15.73
C GLU A 224 -22.17 15.02 -15.72
N LYS A 225 -23.22 14.18 -15.68
CA LYS A 225 -24.63 14.63 -15.62
C LYS A 225 -24.98 15.45 -14.36
N LEU A 226 -24.16 15.36 -13.32
CA LEU A 226 -24.34 16.07 -12.04
C LEU A 226 -23.35 17.23 -11.86
N LYS A 227 -22.33 17.35 -12.71
CA LYS A 227 -21.37 18.45 -12.63
C LYS A 227 -22.02 19.74 -13.14
N THR A 228 -22.14 20.72 -12.25
CA THR A 228 -22.65 22.07 -12.56
C THR A 228 -21.57 23.12 -12.32
N PRO A 229 -21.70 24.34 -12.89
CA PRO A 229 -20.82 25.46 -12.56
C PRO A 229 -20.66 25.72 -11.06
N ASP A 230 -21.76 25.58 -10.29
CA ASP A 230 -21.74 25.75 -8.84
C ASP A 230 -20.94 24.64 -8.13
N PHE A 231 -20.98 23.41 -8.65
CA PHE A 231 -20.17 22.29 -8.18
C PHE A 231 -18.67 22.53 -8.36
N TYR A 232 -18.27 23.02 -9.54
CA TYR A 232 -16.87 23.38 -9.80
C TYR A 232 -16.39 24.49 -8.86
N LYS A 233 -17.22 25.51 -8.65
CA LYS A 233 -16.92 26.60 -7.72
C LYS A 233 -16.76 26.08 -6.30
N LEU A 234 -17.68 25.24 -5.83
CA LEU A 234 -17.59 24.62 -4.51
C LEU A 234 -16.29 23.82 -4.35
N ALA A 235 -15.97 22.94 -5.30
CA ALA A 235 -14.77 22.12 -5.26
C ALA A 235 -13.48 22.96 -5.19
N ILE A 236 -13.38 24.02 -6.02
CA ILE A 236 -12.22 24.93 -6.01
C ILE A 236 -12.10 25.67 -4.69
N THR A 237 -13.21 26.14 -4.11
CA THR A 237 -13.16 26.86 -2.83
C THR A 237 -12.69 26.00 -1.66
N LEU A 238 -12.85 24.68 -1.77
CA LEU A 238 -12.44 23.72 -0.75
C LEU A 238 -11.03 23.16 -1.01
N ASN A 239 -10.64 23.06 -2.28
CA ASN A 239 -9.31 22.62 -2.69
C ASN A 239 -8.97 23.22 -4.06
N GLY A 240 -8.00 24.12 -4.10
CA GLY A 240 -7.59 24.79 -5.32
C GLY A 240 -7.04 23.86 -6.40
N SER A 241 -6.53 22.67 -6.03
CA SER A 241 -6.12 21.65 -7.00
C SER A 241 -7.29 21.05 -7.79
N ALA A 242 -8.54 21.21 -7.34
CA ALA A 242 -9.73 20.77 -8.08
C ALA A 242 -9.88 21.48 -9.45
N LEU A 243 -9.16 22.58 -9.68
CA LEU A 243 -9.10 23.26 -10.99
C LEU A 243 -8.67 22.32 -12.14
N GLU A 244 -7.90 21.27 -11.84
CA GLU A 244 -7.50 20.22 -12.78
C GLU A 244 -8.71 19.59 -13.49
N PHE A 245 -9.82 19.39 -12.76
CA PHE A 245 -11.00 18.68 -13.25
C PHE A 245 -12.09 19.59 -13.82
N VAL A 246 -11.83 20.90 -13.88
CA VAL A 246 -12.77 21.86 -14.46
C VAL A 246 -12.57 21.93 -15.97
N PRO A 247 -13.64 21.84 -16.80
CA PRO A 247 -13.53 22.05 -18.24
C PRO A 247 -12.92 23.42 -18.58
N GLU A 248 -12.06 23.47 -19.60
CA GLU A 248 -11.34 24.68 -20.00
C GLU A 248 -12.27 25.88 -20.27
N GLU A 249 -13.42 25.62 -20.88
CA GLU A 249 -14.41 26.66 -21.23
C GLU A 249 -15.07 27.29 -20.00
N LEU A 250 -15.00 26.63 -18.84
CA LEU A 250 -15.56 27.09 -17.58
C LEU A 250 -14.52 27.72 -16.65
N LYS A 251 -13.22 27.65 -16.99
CA LYS A 251 -12.15 28.28 -16.22
C LYS A 251 -12.19 29.79 -16.43
N THR A 252 -12.74 30.49 -15.44
CA THR A 252 -12.72 31.96 -15.41
C THR A 252 -11.49 32.46 -14.65
N MET A 253 -11.13 33.74 -14.86
CA MET A 253 -10.06 34.37 -14.09
C MET A 253 -10.33 34.29 -12.57
N GLU A 254 -11.58 34.50 -12.15
CA GLU A 254 -11.99 34.42 -10.73
C GLU A 254 -11.73 33.03 -10.14
N LEU A 255 -12.09 31.96 -10.88
CA LEU A 255 -11.85 30.58 -10.44
C LEU A 255 -10.36 30.25 -10.40
N CYS A 256 -9.59 30.69 -11.40
CA CYS A 256 -8.15 30.49 -11.44
C CYS A 256 -7.44 31.21 -10.30
N GLU A 257 -7.84 32.45 -9.99
CA GLU A 257 -7.32 33.21 -8.85
C GLU A 257 -7.66 32.54 -7.52
N ALA A 258 -8.91 32.09 -7.33
CA ALA A 258 -9.29 31.36 -6.13
C ALA A 258 -8.45 30.09 -5.94
N ALA A 259 -8.32 29.29 -7.01
CA ALA A 259 -7.55 28.05 -7.00
C ALA A 259 -6.06 28.27 -6.68
N VAL A 260 -5.42 29.25 -7.30
CA VAL A 260 -3.98 29.54 -7.10
C VAL A 260 -3.69 30.13 -5.72
N ASN A 261 -4.63 30.90 -5.16
CA ASN A 261 -4.50 31.42 -3.80
C ASN A 261 -4.57 30.29 -2.76
N ASP A 262 -5.37 29.25 -3.00
CA ASP A 262 -5.47 28.07 -2.13
C ASP A 262 -4.32 27.08 -2.37
N CYS A 263 -4.17 26.52 -3.58
CA CYS A 263 -2.98 25.77 -3.99
C CYS A 263 -2.18 26.54 -5.05
N SER A 264 -1.01 27.02 -4.68
CA SER A 264 -0.08 27.65 -5.63
C SER A 264 0.34 26.73 -6.79
N CYS A 265 0.23 25.41 -6.59
CA CYS A 265 0.44 24.39 -7.62
C CYS A 265 -0.60 24.46 -8.75
N ALA A 266 -1.81 24.97 -8.47
CA ALA A 266 -2.92 25.00 -9.42
C ALA A 266 -2.65 25.87 -10.65
N LEU A 267 -1.59 26.70 -10.63
CA LEU A 267 -1.12 27.45 -11.79
C LEU A 267 -0.85 26.54 -13.00
N GLU A 268 -0.47 25.28 -12.78
CA GLU A 268 -0.32 24.27 -13.83
C GLU A 268 -1.58 24.13 -14.70
N PHE A 269 -2.75 24.16 -14.06
CA PHE A 269 -4.05 23.92 -14.69
C PHE A 269 -4.76 25.19 -15.16
N VAL A 270 -4.12 26.35 -15.02
CA VAL A 270 -4.67 27.63 -15.53
C VAL A 270 -4.43 27.71 -17.03
N PRO A 271 -5.43 28.10 -17.86
CA PRO A 271 -5.24 28.33 -19.28
C PRO A 271 -4.15 29.38 -19.55
N GLU A 272 -3.33 29.20 -20.59
CA GLU A 272 -2.21 30.10 -20.90
C GLU A 272 -2.64 31.56 -21.10
N GLU A 273 -3.84 31.78 -21.62
CA GLU A 273 -4.44 33.09 -21.84
C GLU A 273 -4.80 33.81 -20.54
N LEU A 274 -5.05 33.05 -19.46
CA LEU A 274 -5.41 33.56 -18.14
C LEU A 274 -4.20 33.67 -17.20
N LYS A 275 -3.02 33.18 -17.59
CA LYS A 275 -1.78 33.35 -16.80
C LYS A 275 -1.28 34.79 -16.87
N THR A 276 -1.73 35.62 -15.94
CA THR A 276 -1.25 37.01 -15.80
C THR A 276 0.05 37.07 -15.00
N ALA A 277 0.80 38.17 -15.15
CA ALA A 277 2.02 38.39 -14.37
C ALA A 277 1.76 38.43 -12.85
N GLU A 278 0.61 38.95 -12.42
CA GLU A 278 0.24 39.01 -11.01
C GLU A 278 -0.17 37.63 -10.49
N LEU A 279 -0.97 36.85 -11.23
CA LEU A 279 -1.33 35.48 -10.86
C LEU A 279 -0.10 34.58 -10.73
N CYS A 280 0.81 34.64 -11.71
CA CYS A 280 2.08 33.91 -11.68
C CYS A 280 2.93 34.29 -10.45
N LYS A 281 2.92 35.56 -10.06
CA LYS A 281 3.65 36.06 -8.89
C LYS A 281 3.02 35.62 -7.58
N ILE A 282 1.69 35.49 -7.50
CA ILE A 282 0.99 34.89 -6.36
C ILE A 282 1.44 33.43 -6.20
N ALA A 283 1.31 32.63 -7.26
CA ALA A 283 1.71 31.21 -7.27
C ALA A 283 3.17 31.01 -6.86
N VAL A 284 4.10 31.75 -7.47
CA VAL A 284 5.54 31.63 -7.19
C VAL A 284 5.90 32.03 -5.75
N LYS A 285 5.17 32.97 -5.15
CA LYS A 285 5.38 33.33 -3.74
C LYS A 285 4.91 32.24 -2.78
N GLY A 286 3.77 31.61 -3.07
CA GLY A 286 3.25 30.53 -2.21
C GLY A 286 4.02 29.22 -2.40
N TYR A 287 4.47 28.93 -3.61
CA TYR A 287 5.31 27.77 -3.92
C TYR A 287 6.33 28.10 -5.01
N GLY A 288 7.60 28.28 -4.63
CA GLY A 288 8.64 28.73 -5.58
C GLY A 288 8.80 27.86 -6.83
N ARG A 289 8.52 26.55 -6.76
CA ARG A 289 8.55 25.65 -7.93
C ARG A 289 7.41 25.89 -8.92
N ALA A 290 6.35 26.62 -8.55
CA ALA A 290 5.33 27.06 -9.50
C ALA A 290 5.91 27.87 -10.68
N LEU A 291 7.15 28.36 -10.57
CA LEU A 291 7.90 28.94 -11.69
C LEU A 291 7.97 28.01 -12.92
N GLU A 292 7.92 26.68 -12.72
CA GLU A 292 7.81 25.69 -13.79
C GLU A 292 6.66 26.00 -14.75
N PHE A 293 5.50 26.37 -14.20
CA PHE A 293 4.25 26.56 -14.94
C PHE A 293 4.01 28.00 -15.41
N VAL A 294 4.96 28.90 -15.15
CA VAL A 294 4.90 30.30 -15.61
C VAL A 294 5.28 30.36 -17.09
N PRO A 295 4.53 31.07 -17.95
CA PRO A 295 4.90 31.25 -19.34
C PRO A 295 6.28 31.91 -19.47
N GLU A 296 7.12 31.45 -20.40
CA GLU A 296 8.50 31.96 -20.55
C GLU A 296 8.57 33.49 -20.68
N LYS A 297 7.63 34.09 -21.41
CA LYS A 297 7.49 35.55 -21.57
C LYS A 297 7.29 36.31 -20.25
N LEU A 298 6.82 35.65 -19.19
CA LEU A 298 6.56 36.23 -17.86
C LEU A 298 7.65 35.90 -16.83
N LYS A 299 8.63 35.05 -17.17
CA LYS A 299 9.77 34.70 -16.29
C LYS A 299 10.80 35.82 -16.21
N THR A 300 10.39 36.93 -15.61
CA THR A 300 11.29 38.06 -15.38
C THR A 300 12.37 37.70 -14.34
N LEU A 301 13.50 38.39 -14.41
CA LEU A 301 14.55 38.32 -13.41
C LEU A 301 14.01 38.48 -11.97
N LYS A 302 13.10 39.44 -11.77
CA LYS A 302 12.48 39.69 -10.46
C LYS A 302 11.66 38.49 -9.98
N LEU A 303 10.83 37.91 -10.86
CA LEU A 303 10.03 36.74 -10.53
C LEU A 303 10.89 35.52 -10.23
N CYS A 304 11.95 35.29 -11.01
CA CYS A 304 12.91 34.21 -10.79
C CYS A 304 13.65 34.34 -9.45
N LYS A 305 14.04 35.55 -9.06
CA LYS A 305 14.63 35.82 -7.74
C LYS A 305 13.65 35.48 -6.61
N ILE A 306 12.37 35.83 -6.76
CA ILE A 306 11.32 35.45 -5.80
C ILE A 306 11.20 33.91 -5.74
N ALA A 307 11.12 33.23 -6.88
CA ALA A 307 10.98 31.77 -6.91
C ALA A 307 12.09 31.05 -6.14
N VAL A 308 13.34 31.40 -6.38
CA VAL A 308 14.50 30.77 -5.72
C VAL A 308 14.58 31.14 -4.24
N LYS A 309 14.13 32.34 -3.86
CA LYS A 309 14.01 32.75 -2.46
C LYS A 309 13.03 31.87 -1.68
N TYR A 310 11.86 31.57 -2.25
CA TYR A 310 10.84 30.74 -1.59
C TYR A 310 11.08 29.24 -1.78
N ASN A 311 11.82 28.82 -2.80
CA ASN A 311 12.26 27.45 -2.98
C ASN A 311 13.57 27.39 -3.77
N ARG A 312 14.69 27.05 -3.12
CA ARG A 312 16.02 26.95 -3.79
C ARG A 312 16.03 26.03 -5.00
N PHE A 313 15.20 24.98 -5.00
CA PHE A 313 15.11 24.04 -6.12
C PHE A 313 14.40 24.64 -7.34
N ALA A 314 13.70 25.77 -7.19
CA ALA A 314 13.11 26.50 -8.32
C ALA A 314 14.16 27.04 -9.31
N SER A 315 15.45 27.06 -8.92
CA SER A 315 16.56 27.47 -9.79
C SER A 315 16.68 26.66 -11.08
N ILE A 316 16.17 25.41 -11.10
CA ILE A 316 16.14 24.58 -12.30
C ILE A 316 15.19 25.13 -13.38
N TYR A 317 14.14 25.86 -12.97
CA TYR A 317 13.11 26.42 -13.86
C TYR A 317 13.39 27.86 -14.29
N VAL A 318 14.50 28.44 -13.83
CA VAL A 318 14.94 29.78 -14.23
C VAL A 318 15.48 29.71 -15.66
N PRO A 319 15.11 30.65 -16.57
CA PRO A 319 15.66 30.74 -17.91
C PRO A 319 17.19 30.82 -17.90
N PHE A 320 17.84 30.17 -18.86
CA PHE A 320 19.31 30.00 -18.88
C PHE A 320 20.06 31.34 -18.74
N GLU A 321 19.55 32.36 -19.42
CA GLU A 321 20.11 33.72 -19.48
C GLU A 321 20.08 34.41 -18.10
N LEU A 322 19.12 34.06 -17.24
CA LEU A 322 18.92 34.68 -15.93
C LEU A 322 19.56 33.90 -14.78
N ARG A 323 19.90 32.62 -14.97
CA ARG A 323 20.38 31.71 -13.91
C ARG A 323 21.56 32.27 -13.13
N ALA A 324 22.60 32.74 -13.83
CA ALA A 324 23.82 33.23 -13.18
C ALA A 324 23.53 34.42 -12.26
N GLU A 325 22.68 35.35 -12.70
CA GLU A 325 22.31 36.53 -11.92
C GLU A 325 21.41 36.18 -10.73
N VAL A 326 20.42 35.31 -10.94
CA VAL A 326 19.51 34.84 -9.89
C VAL A 326 20.30 34.13 -8.79
N ILE A 327 21.18 33.19 -9.12
CA ILE A 327 22.01 32.45 -8.15
C ILE A 327 22.92 33.41 -7.37
N LYS A 328 23.54 34.39 -8.05
CA LYS A 328 24.38 35.39 -7.40
C LYS A 328 23.58 36.24 -6.40
N SER A 329 22.36 36.65 -6.75
CA SER A 329 21.53 37.48 -5.88
C SER A 329 21.09 36.76 -4.60
N VAL A 330 20.79 35.46 -4.67
CA VAL A 330 20.35 34.68 -3.50
C VAL A 330 21.51 34.34 -2.56
N ARG A 331 22.74 34.19 -3.09
CA ARG A 331 23.95 33.97 -2.27
C ARG A 331 24.39 35.17 -1.43
N ASN A 332 23.96 36.37 -1.78
CA ASN A 332 24.33 37.61 -1.08
C ASN A 332 23.31 38.02 0.01
N GLU A 333 22.20 37.28 0.15
CA GLU A 333 21.15 37.54 1.15
C GLU A 333 21.27 36.64 2.40
N TYR A 334 22.29 35.77 2.48
CA TYR A 334 22.63 34.89 3.60
C TYR A 334 24.13 34.99 3.93
#